data_AF-A0A7V7D165-F1
#
_entry.id   AF-A0A7V7D165-F1
#
_cell.length_a   1.000
_cell.length_b   1.000
_cell.length_c   1.000
_cell.angle_alpha   90.00
_cell.angle_beta   90.00
_cell.angle_gamma   90.00
#
_symmetry.space_group_name_H-M   'P 1'
#
loop_
_entity.id
_entity.type
_entity.pdbx_description
1 polymer ?
#
loop_
_entity_poly.entity_id
_entity_poly.type
_entity_poly.pdbx_seq_one_letter_code
_entity_poly.pdbx_strand_id
1 'polypeptide(L)'
;MVKRSLKQKGASSQTVFIRRTLQSNLLEGIIEIPSPLKNRLVELIVLPVDSEKDGKQSKKRVDLPLRRFAGAWAGEPLVRADQGEYEVREELL
;
A
#
# COMPACT_ATOMS: atom_id res chain seq x y z
N MET A 1 5.51 -34.39 41.49
CA MET A 1 4.46 -34.33 40.43
C MET A 1 4.56 -32.98 39.73
N VAL A 2 5.22 -32.90 38.58
CA VAL A 2 5.52 -31.63 37.89
C VAL A 2 4.60 -31.51 36.66
N LYS A 3 3.70 -30.52 36.66
CA LYS A 3 2.82 -30.23 35.53
C LYS A 3 3.61 -29.44 34.49
N ARG A 4 4.09 -30.11 33.43
CA ARG A 4 4.60 -29.44 32.23
C ARG A 4 3.43 -28.99 31.37
N SER A 5 3.19 -27.68 31.27
CA SER A 5 2.26 -27.13 30.29
C SER A 5 2.95 -27.11 28.91
N LEU A 6 2.49 -27.97 28.01
CA LEU A 6 2.85 -27.90 26.60
C LEU A 6 2.17 -26.67 26.01
N LYS A 7 2.92 -25.57 25.85
CA LYS A 7 2.49 -24.45 25.02
C LYS A 7 2.28 -24.97 23.60
N GLN A 8 1.02 -25.16 23.21
CA GLN A 8 0.66 -25.41 21.83
C GLN A 8 1.07 -24.17 21.03
N LYS A 9 2.07 -24.35 20.15
CA LYS A 9 2.39 -23.37 19.11
C LYS A 9 1.11 -23.19 18.28
N GLY A 10 0.57 -21.98 18.25
CA GLY A 10 -0.55 -21.64 17.38
C GLY A 10 -0.24 -22.10 15.97
N ALA A 11 -1.19 -22.80 15.36
CA ALA A 11 -1.09 -23.19 13.97
C ALA A 11 -0.83 -21.93 13.13
N SER A 12 0.35 -21.88 12.52
CA SER A 12 0.65 -20.94 11.45
C SER A 12 -0.43 -21.14 10.39
N SER A 13 -1.39 -20.22 10.32
CA SER A 13 -2.41 -20.19 9.28
C SER A 13 -1.70 -19.93 7.95
N GLN A 14 -1.20 -21.00 7.32
CA GLN A 14 -0.89 -20.99 5.91
C GLN A 14 -2.23 -20.95 5.19
N THR A 15 -2.73 -19.74 4.97
CA THR A 15 -3.82 -19.50 4.02
C THR A 15 -3.28 -19.84 2.63
N VAL A 16 -3.46 -21.09 2.21
CA VAL A 16 -3.10 -21.55 0.87
C VAL A 16 -4.09 -20.92 -0.11
N PHE A 17 -3.71 -19.80 -0.73
CA PHE A 17 -4.46 -19.26 -1.85
C PHE A 17 -4.10 -20.02 -3.12
N ILE A 18 -5.09 -20.20 -4.00
CA ILE A 18 -4.86 -20.85 -5.30
C ILE A 18 -4.60 -19.74 -6.32
N ARG A 19 -3.40 -19.76 -6.92
CA ARG A 19 -3.00 -18.86 -8.01
C ARG A 19 -2.89 -19.66 -9.30
N ARG A 20 -3.60 -19.26 -10.35
CA ARG A 20 -3.53 -19.90 -11.68
C ARG A 20 -3.56 -18.86 -12.79
N THR A 21 -2.74 -19.08 -13.82
CA THR A 21 -2.76 -18.27 -15.04
C THR A 21 -3.59 -18.99 -16.10
N LEU A 22 -4.59 -18.32 -16.66
CA LEU A 22 -5.49 -18.91 -17.64
C LEU A 22 -6.04 -17.86 -18.62
N GLN A 23 -6.62 -18.33 -19.72
CA GLN A 23 -7.25 -17.45 -20.70
C GLN A 23 -8.56 -16.89 -20.14
N SER A 24 -8.72 -15.57 -20.19
CA SER A 24 -9.92 -14.86 -19.71
C SER A 24 -11.23 -15.43 -20.26
N ASN A 25 -11.25 -15.92 -21.50
CA ASN A 25 -12.46 -16.50 -22.12
C ASN A 25 -13.03 -17.69 -21.34
N LEU A 26 -12.21 -18.42 -20.59
CA LEU A 26 -12.67 -19.54 -19.75
C LEU A 26 -13.45 -19.08 -18.51
N LEU A 27 -13.37 -17.79 -18.17
CA LEU A 27 -14.10 -17.18 -17.05
C LEU A 27 -15.36 -16.46 -17.51
N GLU A 28 -15.63 -16.38 -18.82
CA GLU A 28 -16.84 -15.76 -19.35
C GLU A 28 -18.08 -16.53 -18.87
N GLY A 29 -19.00 -15.82 -18.21
CA GLY A 29 -20.21 -16.40 -17.61
C GLY A 29 -20.05 -16.84 -16.14
N ILE A 30 -18.82 -16.91 -15.62
CA ILE A 30 -18.55 -17.15 -14.19
C ILE A 30 -18.36 -15.80 -13.47
N ILE A 31 -17.60 -14.88 -14.08
CA ILE A 31 -17.27 -13.57 -13.52
C ILE A 31 -17.40 -12.52 -14.63
N GLU A 32 -17.83 -11.31 -14.29
CA GLU A 32 -17.83 -10.20 -15.22
C GLU A 32 -16.38 -9.75 -15.49
N ILE A 33 -15.94 -9.93 -16.75
CA ILE A 33 -14.59 -9.55 -17.18
C ILE A 33 -14.65 -8.19 -17.88
N PRO A 34 -13.86 -7.20 -17.45
CA PRO A 34 -13.74 -5.92 -18.14
C PRO A 34 -13.34 -6.11 -19.61
N SER A 35 -13.95 -5.33 -20.51
CA SER A 35 -13.66 -5.39 -21.95
C SER A 35 -12.17 -5.36 -22.33
N PRO A 36 -11.26 -4.58 -21.69
CA PRO A 36 -9.84 -4.60 -22.06
C PRO A 36 -9.10 -5.88 -21.66
N LEU A 37 -9.68 -6.71 -20.80
CA LEU A 37 -9.08 -7.94 -20.29
C LEU A 37 -9.60 -9.21 -21.00
N LYS A 38 -10.56 -9.08 -21.91
CA LYS A 38 -11.07 -10.19 -22.73
C LYS A 38 -9.99 -10.68 -23.70
N ASN A 39 -9.99 -11.98 -23.99
CA ASN A 39 -9.01 -12.65 -24.86
C ASN A 39 -7.54 -12.49 -24.41
N ARG A 40 -7.28 -12.16 -23.14
CA ARG A 40 -5.94 -12.08 -22.56
C ARG A 40 -5.68 -13.20 -21.55
N LEU A 41 -4.40 -13.53 -21.38
CA LEU A 41 -3.94 -14.32 -20.25
C LEU A 41 -4.08 -13.49 -18.97
N VAL A 42 -4.83 -14.01 -18.03
CA VAL A 42 -5.12 -13.37 -16.74
C VAL A 42 -4.76 -14.32 -15.60
N GLU A 43 -4.51 -13.73 -14.45
CA GLU A 43 -4.19 -14.45 -13.24
C GLU A 43 -5.42 -14.50 -12.33
N LEU A 44 -5.84 -15.71 -11.96
CA LEU A 44 -6.90 -15.96 -11.01
C LEU A 44 -6.28 -16.24 -9.63
N ILE A 45 -6.67 -15.44 -8.65
CA ILE A 45 -6.30 -15.62 -7.24
C ILE A 45 -7.58 -15.89 -6.46
N VAL A 46 -7.73 -17.11 -5.95
CA VAL A 46 -8.86 -17.50 -5.09
C VAL A 46 -8.45 -17.39 -3.63
N LEU A 47 -9.15 -16.54 -2.88
CA LEU A 47 -8.94 -16.31 -1.46
C LEU A 47 -10.00 -17.07 -0.65
N PRO A 48 -9.62 -17.76 0.45
CA PRO A 48 -10.57 -18.41 1.34
C PRO A 48 -11.45 -17.36 2.04
N VAL A 49 -12.77 -17.54 1.95
CA VAL A 49 -13.80 -16.63 2.49
C VAL A 49 -13.77 -16.57 4.03
N ASP A 50 -13.24 -17.59 4.71
CA ASP A 50 -13.05 -17.57 6.19
C ASP A 50 -12.08 -16.48 6.68
N SER A 51 -11.46 -15.74 5.76
CA SER A 51 -10.65 -14.56 6.04
C SER A 51 -11.45 -13.25 6.02
N GLU A 52 -12.79 -13.30 6.02
CA GLU A 52 -13.66 -12.15 6.31
C GLU A 52 -13.39 -11.68 7.76
N LYS A 53 -12.24 -11.04 7.98
CA LYS A 53 -12.25 -9.85 8.81
C LYS A 53 -13.15 -8.91 8.04
N ASP A 54 -14.43 -8.89 8.41
CA ASP A 54 -15.35 -7.81 8.11
C ASP A 54 -14.51 -6.55 8.03
N GLY A 55 -14.35 -6.05 6.82
CA GLY A 55 -13.80 -4.74 6.57
C GLY A 55 -14.81 -3.73 7.08
N LYS A 56 -15.12 -3.77 8.38
CA LYS A 56 -15.39 -2.56 9.14
C LYS A 56 -14.17 -1.71 8.83
N GLN A 57 -14.31 -0.88 7.80
CA GLN A 57 -13.62 0.38 7.70
C GLN A 57 -13.99 1.07 9.01
N SER A 58 -13.29 0.70 10.08
CA SER A 58 -13.29 1.47 11.28
C SER A 58 -12.76 2.78 10.72
N LYS A 59 -13.64 3.77 10.63
CA LYS A 59 -13.27 5.17 10.57
C LYS A 59 -12.57 5.51 11.89
N LYS A 60 -11.55 4.72 12.26
CA LYS A 60 -10.45 5.18 13.07
C LYS A 60 -9.93 6.30 12.21
N ARG A 61 -10.33 7.52 12.58
CA ARG A 61 -9.60 8.72 12.21
C ARG A 61 -8.18 8.40 12.64
N VAL A 62 -7.39 7.87 11.71
CA VAL A 62 -5.95 7.81 11.90
C VAL A 62 -5.62 9.27 12.06
N ASP A 63 -5.33 9.67 13.29
CA ASP A 63 -4.81 11.00 13.55
C ASP A 63 -3.44 11.02 12.90
N LEU A 64 -3.46 11.34 11.60
CA LEU A 64 -2.27 11.46 10.80
C LEU A 64 -1.44 12.54 11.50
N PRO A 65 -0.18 12.27 11.85
CA PRO A 65 0.66 13.20 12.62
C PRO A 65 0.83 14.57 11.94
N LEU A 66 0.46 14.63 10.65
CA LEU A 66 0.51 15.82 9.81
C LEU A 66 -0.76 16.67 9.83
N ARG A 67 -1.89 16.19 10.37
CA ARG A 67 -3.16 16.94 10.41
C ARG A 67 -3.04 18.29 11.11
N ARG A 68 -2.24 18.35 12.17
CA ARG A 68 -1.97 19.58 12.94
C ARG A 68 -1.24 20.66 12.15
N PHE A 69 -0.59 20.30 11.03
CA PHE A 69 0.12 21.27 10.19
C PHE A 69 -0.73 21.77 9.02
N ALA A 70 -1.89 21.16 8.74
CA ALA A 70 -2.78 21.63 7.69
C ALA A 70 -3.43 22.96 8.14
N GLY A 71 -3.10 24.07 7.47
CA GLY A 71 -3.64 25.40 7.79
C GLY A 71 -3.02 26.08 9.01
N ALA A 72 -2.03 25.47 9.67
CA ALA A 72 -1.32 26.08 10.81
C ALA A 72 -0.16 27.01 10.39
N TRP A 73 0.04 27.20 9.08
CA TRP A 73 1.07 28.07 8.53
C TRP A 73 0.54 29.50 8.53
N ALA A 74 1.02 30.31 9.47
CA ALA A 74 0.76 31.73 9.57
C ALA A 74 2.10 32.47 9.62
N GLY A 75 2.18 33.62 8.95
CA GLY A 75 3.38 34.45 8.93
C GLY A 75 3.67 35.02 7.53
N GLU A 76 4.67 35.89 7.48
CA GLU A 76 5.14 36.49 6.24
C GLU A 76 6.12 35.55 5.52
N PRO A 77 6.12 35.55 4.18
CA PRO A 77 7.08 34.75 3.42
C PRO A 77 8.50 35.22 3.71
N LEU A 78 9.36 34.30 4.15
CA LEU A 78 10.79 34.58 4.31
C LEU A 78 11.43 34.71 2.93
N VAL A 79 11.61 35.94 2.46
CA VAL A 79 12.35 36.26 1.25
C VAL A 79 13.83 36.41 1.62
N ARG A 80 14.71 35.66 0.96
CA ARG A 80 16.15 35.87 1.08
C ARG A 80 16.55 37.04 0.19
N ALA A 81 17.50 37.85 0.65
CA ALA A 81 18.15 38.84 -0.21
C ALA A 81 18.86 38.14 -1.38
N ASP A 82 18.96 38.83 -2.50
CA ASP A 82 19.68 38.34 -3.67
C ASP A 82 21.11 37.97 -3.26
N GLN A 83 21.55 36.79 -3.69
CA GLN A 83 22.96 36.43 -3.54
C GLN A 83 23.76 37.42 -4.38
N GLY A 84 24.71 38.09 -3.73
CA GLY A 84 25.54 39.12 -4.36
C GLY A 84 26.33 38.59 -5.55
N GLU A 85 27.06 39.49 -6.21
CA GLU A 85 27.82 39.13 -7.41
C GLU A 85 28.93 38.13 -7.10
N TYR A 86 29.10 37.14 -7.98
CA TYR A 86 30.19 36.18 -7.90
C TYR A 86 31.51 36.85 -8.27
N GLU A 87 32.58 36.54 -7.54
CA GLU A 87 33.93 36.95 -7.89
C GLU A 87 34.38 36.25 -9.19
N VAL A 88 34.78 37.04 -10.18
CA VAL A 88 35.43 36.54 -11.39
C VAL A 88 36.91 36.33 -11.08
N ARG A 89 37.39 35.09 -11.16
CA ARG A 89 38.82 34.78 -11.01
C ARG A 89 39.53 35.10 -12.31
N GLU A 90 40.61 35.88 -12.23
CA GLU A 90 41.49 36.13 -13.36
C GLU A 90 42.23 34.85 -13.74
N GLU A 91 42.18 34.48 -15.02
CA GLU A 91 42.97 33.39 -15.55
C GLU A 91 44.44 33.83 -15.64
N LEU A 92 45.35 33.01 -15.08
CA LEU A 92 46.78 33.25 -15.14
C LEU A 92 47.26 33.11 -16.60
N LEU A 93 47.69 34.22 -17.20
CA LEU A 93 48.38 34.28 -18.50
C LEU A 93 49.82 33.77 -18.41
#